data_AF-A0A9E2Z1Y4-F1
#
_entry.id   AF-A0A9E2Z1Y4-F1
#
_cell.length_a   1.000
_cell.length_b   1.000
_cell.length_c   1.000
_cell.angle_alpha   90.00
_cell.angle_beta   90.00
_cell.angle_gamma   90.00
#
_symmetry.space_group_name_H-M   'P 1'
#
loop_
_entity.id
_entity.type
_entity.pdbx_description
1 polymer ?
#
loop_
_entity_poly.entity_id
_entity_poly.type
_entity_poly.pdbx_seq_one_letter_code
_entity_poly.pdbx_strand_id
1 'polypeptide(L)' 'MSEPSVFRQKAEMFEQRADSAADPISRQHYREMAAHYRKLLVEHLDSRKHEPAD' A
#
# COMPACT_ATOMS: atom_id res chain seq x y z
N MET A 1 -0.39 -7.72 14.05
CA MET A 1 -0.45 -6.47 13.25
C MET A 1 -1.79 -6.44 12.57
N SER A 2 -2.53 -5.34 12.64
CA SER A 2 -3.81 -5.21 11.92
C SER A 2 -3.57 -5.06 10.42
N GLU A 3 -4.47 -5.59 9.60
CA GLU A 3 -4.46 -5.49 8.13
C GLU A 3 -4.15 -4.08 7.57
N PRO A 4 -4.72 -2.96 8.08
CA PRO A 4 -4.40 -1.63 7.58
C PRO A 4 -2.94 -1.23 7.85
N SER A 5 -2.38 -1.65 8.98
CA SER A 5 -0.97 -1.41 9.30
C SER A 5 -0.03 -2.23 8.41
N VAL A 6 -0.48 -3.38 7.88
CA VAL A 6 0.29 -4.18 6.92
C VAL A 6 0.27 -3.53 5.54
N PHE A 7 -0.89 -3.07 5.06
CA PHE A 7 -0.97 -2.37 3.77
C PHE A 7 -0.16 -1.09 3.75
N ARG A 8 -0.22 -0.30 4.82
CA ARG A 8 0.60 0.90 4.98
C ARG A 8 2.10 0.58 4.93
N GLN A 9 2.57 -0.36 5.76
CA GLN A 9 3.98 -0.75 5.79
C GLN A 9 4.48 -1.27 4.43
N LYS A 10 3.66 -2.08 3.73
CA LYS A 10 4.02 -2.57 2.40
C LYS A 10 4.13 -1.43 1.40
N ALA A 11 3.19 -0.47 1.41
CA ALA A 11 3.27 0.69 0.52
C ALA A 11 4.57 1.47 0.75
N GLU A 12 4.90 1.80 2.00
CA GLU A 12 6.12 2.54 2.35
C GLU A 12 7.39 1.78 1.94
N MET A 13 7.43 0.46 2.17
CA MET A 13 8.53 -0.40 1.76
C MET A 13 8.73 -0.42 0.24
N PHE A 14 7.65 -0.45 -0.54
CA PHE A 14 7.73 -0.40 -1.99
C PHE A 14 8.19 0.97 -2.50
N GLU A 15 7.81 2.06 -1.84
CA GLU A 15 8.32 3.39 -2.19
C GLU A 15 9.82 3.54 -1.93
N GLN A 16 10.30 3.06 -0.79
CA GLN A 16 11.73 3.05 -0.48
C GLN A 16 12.52 2.23 -1.51
N ARG A 17 11.97 1.08 -1.93
CA ARG A 17 12.57 0.26 -2.99
C ARG A 17 12.55 0.96 -4.35
N ALA A 18 11.48 1.69 -4.67
CA ALA A 18 11.40 2.47 -5.90
C ALA A 18 12.44 3.61 -5.94
N ASP A 19 12.64 4.28 -4.81
CA ASP A 19 13.63 5.34 -4.67
C ASP A 19 15.05 4.81 -4.89
N SER A 20 15.39 3.70 -4.22
CA SER A 20 16.70 3.05 -4.30
C SER A 20 16.94 2.20 -5.56
N ALA A 21 15.91 1.94 -6.38
CA ALA A 21 16.05 1.12 -7.58
C ALA A 21 16.85 1.86 -8.67
N ALA A 22 17.94 1.25 -9.12
CA ALA A 22 18.76 1.75 -10.22
C ALA A 22 18.09 1.52 -11.59
N ASP A 23 17.34 0.43 -11.73
CA ASP A 23 16.65 0.08 -12.97
C ASP A 23 15.28 0.79 -13.08
N PRO A 24 15.01 1.51 -14.19
CA PRO A 24 13.79 2.29 -14.35
C PRO A 24 12.52 1.42 -14.42
N ILE A 25 12.61 0.18 -14.93
CA ILE A 25 11.47 -0.74 -15.01
C ILE A 25 11.08 -1.19 -13.60
N SER A 26 12.08 -1.57 -12.81
CA SER A 26 11.92 -1.97 -11.41
C SER A 26 11.38 -0.81 -10.55
N ARG A 27 11.89 0.41 -10.77
CA ARG A 27 11.36 1.63 -10.12
C ARG A 27 9.87 1.84 -10.43
N GLN A 28 9.47 1.70 -11.69
CA GLN A 28 8.07 1.83 -12.08
C GLN A 28 7.21 0.74 -11.43
N HIS A 29 7.68 -0.50 -11.46
CA HIS A 29 6.97 -1.63 -10.86
C HIS A 29 6.78 -1.45 -9.34
N TYR A 30 7.81 -1.01 -8.62
CA TYR A 30 7.69 -0.72 -7.19
C TYR A 30 6.73 0.44 -6.90
N ARG A 31 6.67 1.47 -7.76
CA ARG A 31 5.66 2.53 -7.64
C ARG A 31 4.24 2.01 -7.83
N GLU A 32 4.02 1.12 -8.79
CA GLU A 32 2.72 0.48 -9.00
C GLU A 32 2.31 -0.35 -7.78
N MET A 33 3.24 -1.10 -7.18
CA MET A 33 2.99 -1.84 -5.95
C MET A 33 2.67 -0.93 -4.77
N ALA A 34 3.40 0.16 -4.58
CA ALA A 34 3.08 1.14 -3.54
C ALA A 34 1.68 1.73 -3.72
N ALA A 35 1.31 2.10 -4.96
CA ALA A 35 -0.02 2.60 -5.27
C ALA A 35 -1.12 1.55 -5.00
N HIS A 36 -0.86 0.28 -5.34
CA HIS A 36 -1.79 -0.81 -5.09
C HIS A 36 -2.07 -1.00 -3.58
N TYR A 37 -1.03 -1.04 -2.75
CA TYR A 37 -1.21 -1.19 -1.30
C TYR A 37 -1.87 0.03 -0.65
N ARG A 38 -1.64 1.24 -1.16
CA ARG A 38 -2.40 2.44 -0.74
C ARG A 38 -3.88 2.34 -1.08
N LYS A 39 -4.22 1.82 -2.26
CA LYS A 39 -5.61 1.59 -2.64
C LYS A 39 -6.29 0.61 -1.68
N LEU A 40 -5.64 -0.53 -1.40
CA LEU A 40 -6.14 -1.52 -0.42
C LEU A 40 -6.31 -0.93 0.98
N LEU A 41 -5.40 -0.05 1.40
CA LEU A 41 -5.52 0.66 2.67
C LEU A 41 -6.77 1.54 2.71
N VAL A 42 -7.04 2.31 1.64
CA VAL A 42 -8.23 3.16 1.54
C VAL A 42 -9.50 2.31 1.53
N GLU A 43 -9.55 1.25 0.73
CA GLU A 43 -10.70 0.34 0.67
C GLU A 43 -10.99 -0.34 2.01
N HIS A 44 -9.94 -0.70 2.76
CA HIS A 44 -10.09 -1.30 4.08
C HIS A 44 -10.56 -0.28 5.14
N LEU A 45 -10.07 0.97 5.08
CA LEU A 45 -10.54 2.05 5.95
C LEU A 45 -12.00 2.43 5.66
N ASP A 46 -12.40 2.39 4.39
CA ASP A 46 -13.79 2.65 3.96
C ASP A 46 -14.72 1.51 4.37
N SER A 47 -14.28 0.26 4.19
CA SER A 47 -15.01 -0.94 4.64
C SER A 47 -15.23 -0.94 6.15
N ARG A 48 -14.24 -0.51 6.94
CA ARG A 48 -14.38 -0.38 8.40
C ARG A 48 -15.31 0.76 8.83
N LYS A 49 -15.50 1.79 7.99
CA LYS A 49 -16.50 2.85 8.24
C LYS A 49 -17.93 2.38 7.94
N HIS A 50 -18.09 1.34 7.13
CA HIS A 50 -19.38 0.83 6.68
C HIS A 50 -19.82 -0.46 7.38
N GLU A 51 -19.07 -0.97 8.36
CA GLU A 51 -19.55 -2.02 9.25
C GLU A 51 -20.56 -1.40 10.22
N PRO A 52 -21.89 -1.62 10.05
CA PRO A 52 -22.83 -1.20 11.06
C PRO A 52 -22.53 -2.00 12.32
N ALA A 53 -22.32 -1.29 13.43
CA ALA A 53 -22.35 -1.91 14.74
C ALA A 53 -23.75 -2.52 14.93
N ASP A 54 -23.83 -3.84 14.88
CA ASP A 54 -24.98 -4.63 15.35
C ASP A 54 -24.95 -4.71 16.89
#